data_AF-A0A0B1S5T4-F1
#
_entry.id   AF-A0A0B1S5T4-F1
#
_cell.length_a   1.000
_cell.length_b   1.000
_cell.length_c   1.000
_cell.angle_alpha   90.00
_cell.angle_beta   90.00
_cell.angle_gamma   90.00
#
_symmetry.space_group_name_H-M   'P 1'
#
loop_
_entity.id
_entity.type
_entity.pdbx_description
1 polymer ?
#
loop_
_entity_poly.entity_id
_entity_poly.type
_entity_poly.pdbx_seq_one_letter_code
_entity_poly.pdbx_strand_id
1 'polypeptide(L)'
;MDDLVVHNEGSWYSSNPKELDRQISRWLDAAGERVGMARAIVSPCTLVILPFSSHAGYSYCGDTAAFAYKQILPESVDRVFVLGPSHVVCLNGCALTTCSKYRTPIGDLHIDIEVNDELRATRQFDLMDRSDEEAEHSIEMQMPFIAKIMEGNPNLTVIPVLVGSLTAPKQQAYGKIFANYLENPRNLFVISSDFCHWGNRFHFAPHNPNSGLPIYEQITQLDRDGMDAIETLNPQIFNDYLKRTQNTICGRNPIMVLLQAAEHFRMINNHTHEFRFLKYSQSNKVC
;
A
#
# COMPACT_ATOMS: atom_id res chain seq x y z
N MET A 1 7.84 -22.16 -12.80
CA MET A 1 7.34 -20.85 -12.36
C MET A 1 6.00 -20.71 -13.02
N ASP A 2 4.95 -20.83 -12.22
CA ASP A 2 3.58 -20.83 -12.70
C ASP A 2 2.97 -19.44 -12.50
N ASP A 3 1.93 -19.14 -13.26
CA ASP A 3 1.18 -17.90 -13.15
C ASP A 3 0.34 -17.88 -11.86
N LEU A 4 0.31 -16.75 -11.16
CA LEU A 4 -0.64 -16.52 -10.06
C LEU A 4 -2.01 -16.16 -10.66
N VAL A 5 -3.03 -16.95 -10.33
CA VAL A 5 -4.42 -16.62 -10.68
C VAL A 5 -5.04 -15.94 -9.48
N VAL A 6 -5.71 -14.83 -9.75
CA VAL A 6 -6.16 -13.92 -8.73
C VAL A 6 -7.56 -14.30 -8.23
N HIS A 7 -7.72 -14.43 -6.91
CA HIS A 7 -8.91 -15.06 -6.31
C HIS A 7 -9.98 -14.08 -5.79
N ASN A 8 -9.67 -12.78 -5.64
CA ASN A 8 -10.64 -11.81 -5.12
C ASN A 8 -11.50 -11.13 -6.22
N GLU A 9 -11.33 -11.52 -7.48
CA GLU A 9 -12.15 -11.08 -8.61
C GLU A 9 -13.64 -11.43 -8.42
N GLY A 10 -14.52 -10.47 -8.67
CA GLY A 10 -15.97 -10.64 -8.54
C GLY A 10 -16.52 -10.45 -7.13
N SER A 11 -15.66 -10.26 -6.13
CA SER A 11 -16.06 -9.89 -4.76
C SER A 11 -15.46 -8.54 -4.34
N TRP A 12 -14.15 -8.35 -4.46
CA TRP A 12 -13.48 -7.12 -4.05
C TRP A 12 -13.46 -6.06 -5.16
N TYR A 13 -13.36 -6.51 -6.40
CA TYR A 13 -13.47 -5.65 -7.58
C TYR A 13 -14.14 -6.43 -8.72
N SER A 14 -14.64 -5.71 -9.74
CA SER A 14 -15.36 -6.34 -10.86
C SER A 14 -14.46 -7.32 -11.63
N SER A 15 -14.90 -8.57 -11.77
CA SER A 15 -14.24 -9.57 -12.64
C SER A 15 -14.45 -9.29 -14.14
N ASN A 16 -15.39 -8.41 -14.51
CA ASN A 16 -15.57 -7.98 -15.89
C ASN A 16 -14.51 -6.92 -16.24
N PRO A 17 -13.59 -7.21 -17.19
CA PRO A 17 -12.51 -6.30 -17.58
C PRO A 17 -13.01 -4.90 -17.97
N LYS A 18 -14.04 -4.83 -18.82
CA LYS A 18 -14.57 -3.56 -19.34
C LYS A 18 -15.22 -2.72 -18.25
N GLU A 19 -15.86 -3.37 -17.28
CA GLU A 19 -16.47 -2.66 -16.17
C GLU A 19 -15.40 -2.12 -15.21
N LEU A 20 -14.41 -2.94 -14.87
CA LEU A 20 -13.32 -2.55 -13.99
C LEU A 20 -12.49 -1.41 -14.59
N ASP A 21 -12.12 -1.54 -15.87
CA ASP A 21 -11.42 -0.52 -16.64
C ASP A 21 -12.16 0.83 -16.61
N ARG A 22 -13.48 0.78 -16.88
CA ARG A 22 -14.35 1.96 -16.87
C ARG A 22 -14.48 2.58 -15.48
N GLN A 23 -14.55 1.76 -14.43
CA GLN A 23 -14.64 2.25 -13.04
C GLN A 23 -13.36 2.98 -12.64
N ILE A 24 -12.20 2.34 -12.85
CA ILE A 24 -10.89 2.93 -12.53
C ILE A 24 -10.68 4.22 -13.34
N SER A 25 -10.98 4.21 -14.64
CA SER A 25 -10.85 5.40 -15.49
C SER A 25 -11.68 6.57 -14.97
N ARG A 26 -12.93 6.34 -14.58
CA ARG A 26 -13.79 7.40 -14.00
C ARG A 26 -13.22 7.97 -12.71
N TRP A 27 -12.69 7.13 -11.82
CA TRP A 27 -12.08 7.63 -10.58
C TRP A 27 -10.82 8.42 -10.87
N LEU A 28 -9.96 7.96 -11.79
CA LEU A 28 -8.77 8.69 -12.22
C LEU A 28 -9.10 10.03 -12.89
N ASP A 29 -10.20 10.12 -13.63
CA ASP A 29 -10.65 11.36 -14.26
C ASP A 29 -11.23 12.34 -13.23
N ALA A 30 -11.91 11.83 -12.20
CA ALA A 30 -12.43 12.64 -11.09
C ALA A 30 -11.34 13.08 -10.10
N ALA A 31 -10.18 12.41 -10.09
CA ALA A 31 -9.07 12.63 -9.17
C ALA A 31 -8.22 13.87 -9.51
N GLY A 32 -8.86 15.04 -9.65
CA GLY A 32 -8.22 16.36 -9.71
C GLY A 32 -7.03 16.49 -10.67
N GLU A 33 -6.21 17.52 -10.42
CA GLU A 33 -4.95 17.74 -11.13
C GLU A 33 -3.76 17.06 -10.43
N ARG A 34 -2.70 16.80 -11.21
CA ARG A 34 -1.45 16.28 -10.67
C ARG A 34 -0.76 17.37 -9.85
N VAL A 35 -0.30 17.03 -8.66
CA VAL A 35 0.45 17.93 -7.77
C VAL A 35 1.96 17.84 -8.03
N GLY A 36 2.44 16.70 -8.56
CA GLY A 36 3.85 16.51 -8.90
C GLY A 36 4.17 15.10 -9.40
N MET A 37 5.46 14.80 -9.59
CA MET A 37 5.94 13.46 -9.93
C MET A 37 6.10 12.62 -8.65
N ALA A 38 5.20 11.66 -8.42
CA ALA A 38 5.28 10.79 -7.25
C ALA A 38 6.32 9.68 -7.42
N ARG A 39 7.25 9.56 -6.45
CA ARG A 39 8.22 8.44 -6.36
C ARG A 39 7.76 7.34 -5.41
N ALA A 40 6.87 7.68 -4.48
CA ALA A 40 6.20 6.75 -3.61
C ALA A 40 4.76 7.22 -3.41
N ILE A 41 3.82 6.28 -3.34
CA ILE A 41 2.42 6.53 -3.03
C ILE A 41 1.97 5.63 -1.89
N VAL A 42 1.10 6.13 -1.02
CA VAL A 42 0.35 5.32 -0.06
C VAL A 42 -1.07 5.21 -0.59
N SER A 43 -1.57 3.99 -0.74
CA SER A 43 -2.87 3.70 -1.32
C SER A 43 -3.64 2.70 -0.43
N PRO A 44 -4.97 2.88 -0.27
CA PRO A 44 -5.78 1.95 0.51
C PRO A 44 -5.86 0.56 -0.14
N CYS A 45 -5.98 -0.47 0.69
CA CYS A 45 -6.29 -1.85 0.26
C CYS A 45 -7.69 -2.30 0.68
N THR A 46 -8.34 -1.53 1.55
CA THR A 46 -9.65 -1.75 2.19
C THR A 46 -9.86 -3.14 2.74
N LEU A 47 -9.03 -3.56 3.69
CA LEU A 47 -9.31 -4.61 4.67
C LEU A 47 -10.67 -4.31 5.34
N VAL A 48 -11.73 -4.83 4.76
CA VAL A 48 -13.07 -4.81 5.33
C VAL A 48 -13.44 -6.25 5.63
N ILE A 49 -13.12 -6.70 6.84
CA ILE A 49 -13.66 -7.95 7.38
C ILE A 49 -15.15 -7.69 7.68
N LEU A 50 -16.00 -7.80 6.67
CA LEU A 50 -17.44 -7.98 6.83
C LEU A 50 -17.75 -9.42 6.44
N PRO A 51 -18.18 -10.29 7.39
CA PRO A 51 -18.53 -11.69 7.09
C PRO A 51 -19.70 -11.85 6.10
N PHE A 52 -20.35 -10.75 5.70
CA PHE A 52 -21.52 -10.76 4.80
C PHE A 52 -21.47 -9.72 3.67
N SER A 53 -20.36 -9.00 3.47
CA SER A 53 -20.25 -8.07 2.35
C SER A 53 -19.16 -8.53 1.40
N SER A 54 -19.54 -9.41 0.49
CA SER A 54 -18.76 -9.85 -0.68
C SER A 54 -18.57 -8.73 -1.72
N HIS A 55 -18.56 -7.46 -1.29
CA HIS A 55 -18.52 -6.25 -2.13
C HIS A 55 -17.55 -5.18 -1.58
N ALA A 56 -16.60 -5.56 -0.72
CA ALA A 56 -15.90 -4.61 0.15
C ALA A 56 -14.52 -4.12 -0.32
N GLY A 57 -14.23 -4.18 -1.63
CA GLY A 57 -13.03 -3.56 -2.21
C GLY A 57 -13.31 -2.19 -2.85
N TYR A 58 -12.97 -2.00 -4.12
CA TYR A 58 -12.89 -0.68 -4.78
C TYR A 58 -14.13 0.22 -4.65
N SER A 59 -15.33 -0.33 -4.39
CA SER A 59 -16.52 0.48 -4.11
C SER A 59 -16.39 1.40 -2.89
N TYR A 60 -15.51 1.10 -1.93
CA TYR A 60 -15.29 1.92 -0.73
C TYR A 60 -14.10 2.87 -0.85
N CYS A 61 -13.04 2.48 -1.56
CA CYS A 61 -11.77 3.21 -1.56
C CYS A 61 -11.26 3.60 -2.95
N GLY A 62 -11.87 3.13 -4.03
CA GLY A 62 -11.33 3.28 -5.39
C GLY A 62 -11.24 4.73 -5.82
N ASP A 63 -12.20 5.56 -5.40
CA ASP A 63 -12.16 7.01 -5.60
C ASP A 63 -10.98 7.67 -4.88
N THR A 64 -10.67 7.19 -3.67
CA THR A 64 -9.60 7.70 -2.81
C THR A 64 -8.23 7.24 -3.32
N ALA A 65 -8.10 5.97 -3.70
CA ALA A 65 -6.90 5.40 -4.31
C ALA A 65 -6.53 6.15 -5.61
N ALA A 66 -7.52 6.52 -6.41
CA ALA A 66 -7.29 7.25 -7.65
C ALA A 66 -6.54 8.58 -7.47
N PHE A 67 -6.71 9.29 -6.34
CA PHE A 67 -5.92 10.52 -6.06
C PHE A 67 -4.42 10.25 -5.99
N ALA A 68 -4.01 9.14 -5.38
CA ALA A 68 -2.62 8.74 -5.28
C ALA A 68 -2.08 8.25 -6.63
N TYR A 69 -2.83 7.37 -7.28
CA TYR A 69 -2.49 6.75 -8.54
C TYR A 69 -2.40 7.75 -9.71
N LYS A 70 -3.23 8.80 -9.73
CA LYS A 70 -3.17 9.88 -10.73
C LYS A 70 -1.82 10.62 -10.78
N GLN A 71 -1.05 10.59 -9.68
CA GLN A 71 0.25 11.27 -9.60
C GLN A 71 1.37 10.52 -10.34
N ILE A 72 1.13 9.28 -10.74
CA ILE A 72 2.12 8.46 -11.46
C ILE A 72 2.18 8.92 -12.91
N LEU A 73 3.39 9.20 -13.40
CA LEU A 73 3.66 9.43 -14.81
C LEU A 73 4.17 8.11 -15.42
N PRO A 74 3.38 7.45 -16.28
CA PRO A 74 3.74 6.15 -16.82
C PRO A 74 5.07 6.17 -17.60
N GLU A 75 5.39 7.29 -18.23
CA GLU A 75 6.62 7.43 -19.02
C GLU A 75 7.87 7.48 -18.15
N SER A 76 7.73 7.82 -16.85
CA SER A 76 8.85 7.97 -15.92
C SER A 76 9.11 6.74 -15.06
N VAL A 77 8.28 5.68 -15.16
CA VAL A 77 8.35 4.51 -14.28
C VAL A 77 8.57 3.24 -15.09
N ASP A 78 9.58 2.46 -14.71
CA ASP A 78 9.83 1.12 -15.26
C ASP A 78 9.47 0.02 -14.27
N ARG A 79 9.64 0.28 -12.97
CA ARG A 79 9.51 -0.75 -11.93
C ARG A 79 8.64 -0.26 -10.79
N VAL A 80 7.72 -1.12 -10.34
CA VAL A 80 6.80 -0.81 -9.25
C VAL A 80 6.97 -1.80 -8.11
N PHE A 81 7.48 -1.33 -6.97
CA PHE A 81 7.54 -2.08 -5.72
C PHE A 81 6.19 -1.96 -5.02
N VAL A 82 5.54 -3.08 -4.70
CA VAL A 82 4.25 -3.09 -4.00
C VAL A 82 4.46 -3.71 -2.63
N LEU A 83 4.43 -2.90 -1.58
CA LEU A 83 4.62 -3.35 -0.20
C LEU A 83 3.25 -3.45 0.47
N GLY A 84 2.79 -4.68 0.69
CA GLY A 84 1.50 -4.97 1.33
C GLY A 84 1.67 -5.61 2.70
N PRO A 85 0.87 -5.23 3.72
CA PRO A 85 0.87 -5.94 5.00
C PRO A 85 0.34 -7.37 4.85
N SER A 86 0.83 -8.30 5.67
CA SER A 86 0.26 -9.65 5.75
C SER A 86 -0.92 -9.71 6.72
N HIS A 87 -2.06 -10.20 6.23
CA HIS A 87 -3.28 -10.49 6.99
C HIS A 87 -3.50 -11.99 7.17
N VAL A 88 -2.99 -12.81 6.26
CA VAL A 88 -3.24 -14.26 6.24
C VAL A 88 -2.20 -15.02 7.06
N VAL A 89 -0.92 -14.61 7.01
CA VAL A 89 0.20 -15.36 7.58
C VAL A 89 0.90 -14.57 8.66
N CYS A 90 1.26 -15.27 9.75
CA CYS A 90 2.17 -14.74 10.75
C CYS A 90 3.60 -14.74 10.22
N LEU A 91 3.97 -13.66 9.54
CA LEU A 91 5.31 -13.44 8.99
C LEU A 91 6.15 -12.55 9.93
N ASN A 92 7.38 -12.96 10.26
CA ASN A 92 8.31 -12.18 11.08
C ASN A 92 9.40 -11.53 10.21
N GLY A 93 9.03 -10.89 9.12
CA GLY A 93 9.96 -10.37 8.12
C GLY A 93 9.21 -9.87 6.90
N CYS A 94 9.90 -9.81 5.77
CA CYS A 94 9.30 -9.60 4.47
C CYS A 94 9.45 -10.88 3.64
N ALA A 95 8.45 -11.17 2.81
CA ALA A 95 8.47 -12.30 1.90
C ALA A 95 8.34 -11.82 0.45
N LEU A 96 8.85 -12.63 -0.47
CA LEU A 96 8.85 -12.37 -1.90
C LEU A 96 8.08 -13.44 -2.66
N THR A 97 7.45 -13.02 -3.76
CA THR A 97 6.73 -13.94 -4.64
C THR A 97 7.67 -14.98 -5.25
N THR A 98 7.12 -16.17 -5.50
CA THR A 98 7.77 -17.21 -6.33
C THR A 98 7.18 -17.28 -7.75
N CYS A 99 6.14 -16.49 -8.01
CA CYS A 99 5.44 -16.41 -9.28
C CYS A 99 6.22 -15.55 -10.28
N SER A 100 6.00 -15.80 -11.58
CA SER A 100 6.61 -15.01 -12.66
C SER A 100 5.71 -13.87 -13.14
N LYS A 101 4.40 -13.97 -12.91
CA LYS A 101 3.43 -12.94 -13.25
C LYS A 101 2.19 -12.97 -12.36
N TYR A 102 1.55 -11.82 -12.24
CA TYR A 102 0.26 -11.61 -11.58
C TYR A 102 -0.77 -11.28 -12.66
N ARG A 103 -1.84 -12.07 -12.73
CA ARG A 103 -2.94 -11.80 -13.66
C ARG A 103 -3.87 -10.73 -13.11
N THR A 104 -4.43 -9.87 -13.95
CA THR A 104 -5.53 -8.99 -13.54
C THR A 104 -6.57 -8.95 -14.66
N PRO A 105 -7.81 -8.53 -14.41
CA PRO A 105 -8.81 -8.43 -15.49
C PRO A 105 -8.42 -7.42 -16.58
N ILE A 106 -7.58 -6.43 -16.25
CA ILE A 106 -7.16 -5.37 -17.17
C ILE A 106 -5.92 -5.80 -17.98
N GLY A 107 -5.00 -6.54 -17.35
CA GLY A 107 -3.81 -7.05 -17.99
C GLY A 107 -2.85 -7.74 -17.02
N ASP A 108 -1.99 -8.60 -17.55
CA ASP A 108 -0.99 -9.32 -16.77
C ASP A 108 0.19 -8.41 -16.42
N LEU A 109 0.67 -8.51 -15.19
CA LEU A 109 1.84 -7.81 -14.67
C LEU A 109 3.00 -8.79 -14.47
N HIS A 110 4.14 -8.49 -15.08
CA HIS A 110 5.33 -9.35 -15.00
C HIS A 110 6.16 -9.02 -13.76
N ILE A 111 6.63 -10.06 -13.07
CA ILE A 111 7.51 -9.89 -11.92
C ILE A 111 8.93 -9.57 -12.39
N ASP A 112 9.59 -8.61 -11.75
CA ASP A 112 11.00 -8.34 -11.99
C ASP A 112 11.86 -9.46 -11.37
N ILE A 113 12.22 -10.47 -12.16
CA ILE A 113 12.98 -11.62 -11.67
C ILE A 113 14.37 -11.22 -11.20
N GLU A 114 15.02 -10.26 -11.88
CA GLU A 114 16.36 -9.81 -11.54
C GLU A 114 16.37 -9.16 -10.15
N VAL A 115 15.49 -8.20 -9.90
CA VAL A 115 15.36 -7.55 -8.60
C VAL A 115 14.90 -8.54 -7.52
N ASN A 116 14.00 -9.47 -7.86
CA ASN A 116 13.55 -10.48 -6.91
C ASN A 116 14.71 -11.37 -6.46
N ASP A 117 15.59 -11.78 -7.38
CA ASP A 117 16.78 -12.57 -7.06
C ASP A 117 17.85 -11.77 -6.30
N GLU A 118 18.02 -10.48 -6.60
CA GLU A 118 18.86 -9.57 -5.79
C GLU A 118 18.36 -9.47 -4.35
N LEU A 119 17.05 -9.27 -4.16
CA LEU A 119 16.44 -9.20 -2.84
C LEU A 119 16.58 -10.54 -2.10
N ARG A 120 16.37 -11.68 -2.77
CA ARG A 120 16.61 -13.01 -2.21
C ARG A 120 18.06 -13.21 -1.79
N ALA A 121 19.02 -12.72 -2.57
CA ALA A 121 20.45 -12.85 -2.28
C ALA A 121 20.86 -12.15 -0.96
N THR A 122 20.10 -11.15 -0.51
CA THR A 122 20.32 -10.51 0.81
C THR A 122 20.09 -11.45 2.00
N ARG A 123 19.38 -12.58 1.79
CA ARG A 123 18.95 -13.53 2.82
C ARG A 123 18.12 -12.87 3.95
N GLN A 124 17.53 -11.72 3.67
CA GLN A 124 16.61 -11.04 4.57
C GLN A 124 15.14 -11.35 4.26
N PHE A 125 14.84 -11.98 3.13
CA PHE A 125 13.47 -12.23 2.69
C PHE A 125 13.14 -13.71 2.71
N ASP A 126 11.94 -14.03 3.19
CA ASP A 126 11.33 -15.34 3.05
C ASP A 126 10.69 -15.48 1.65
N LEU A 127 10.29 -16.68 1.28
CA LEU A 127 9.51 -16.92 0.06
C LEU A 127 8.05 -17.13 0.43
N MET A 128 7.15 -16.50 -0.31
CA MET A 128 5.71 -16.71 -0.13
C MET A 128 5.35 -18.12 -0.58
N ASP A 129 4.55 -18.81 0.24
CA ASP A 129 3.86 -20.00 -0.19
C ASP A 129 2.71 -19.59 -1.12
N ARG A 130 2.45 -20.37 -2.17
CA ARG A 130 1.51 -19.97 -3.22
C ARG A 130 0.09 -19.78 -2.66
N SER A 131 -0.33 -20.70 -1.79
CA SER A 131 -1.66 -20.63 -1.20
C SER A 131 -1.88 -19.41 -0.32
N ASP A 132 -0.82 -18.96 0.37
CA ASP A 132 -0.86 -17.76 1.20
C ASP A 132 -0.86 -16.49 0.35
N GLU A 133 -0.08 -16.50 -0.74
CA GLU A 133 -0.03 -15.41 -1.72
C GLU A 133 -1.38 -15.22 -2.44
N GLU A 134 -2.05 -16.32 -2.82
CA GLU A 134 -3.38 -16.31 -3.44
C GLU A 134 -4.49 -15.86 -2.45
N ALA A 135 -4.29 -16.09 -1.14
CA ALA A 135 -5.23 -15.67 -0.10
C ALA A 135 -5.03 -14.22 0.36
N GLU A 136 -3.85 -13.63 0.13
CA GLU A 136 -3.53 -12.26 0.54
C GLU A 136 -4.06 -11.23 -0.47
N HIS A 137 -4.78 -10.23 0.02
CA HIS A 137 -5.42 -9.22 -0.83
C HIS A 137 -4.68 -7.88 -0.82
N SER A 138 -3.82 -7.61 0.17
CA SER A 138 -3.21 -6.29 0.35
C SER A 138 -2.35 -5.84 -0.84
N ILE A 139 -1.66 -6.79 -1.48
CA ILE A 139 -0.86 -6.57 -2.68
C ILE A 139 -1.77 -6.60 -3.92
N GLU A 140 -2.66 -7.59 -4.00
CA GLU A 140 -3.55 -7.79 -5.14
C GLU A 140 -4.40 -6.55 -5.46
N MET A 141 -4.95 -5.88 -4.44
CA MET A 141 -5.79 -4.69 -4.62
C MET A 141 -5.07 -3.53 -5.33
N GLN A 142 -3.75 -3.51 -5.32
CA GLN A 142 -2.96 -2.47 -6.01
C GLN A 142 -2.75 -2.79 -7.49
N MET A 143 -2.89 -4.06 -7.89
CA MET A 143 -2.50 -4.55 -9.21
C MET A 143 -3.39 -4.03 -10.35
N PRO A 144 -4.74 -4.02 -10.27
CA PRO A 144 -5.57 -3.46 -11.34
C PRO A 144 -5.32 -1.96 -11.59
N PHE A 145 -5.09 -1.16 -10.55
CA PHE A 145 -4.72 0.25 -10.71
C PHE A 145 -3.36 0.42 -11.42
N ILE A 146 -2.37 -0.39 -11.05
CA ILE A 146 -1.04 -0.38 -11.70
C ILE A 146 -1.18 -0.78 -13.17
N ALA A 147 -1.88 -1.88 -13.46
CA ALA A 147 -2.12 -2.36 -14.82
C ALA A 147 -2.82 -1.30 -15.67
N LYS A 148 -3.79 -0.57 -15.09
CA LYS A 148 -4.51 0.48 -15.81
C LYS A 148 -3.65 1.70 -16.12
N ILE A 149 -2.88 2.20 -15.14
CA ILE A 149 -2.09 3.41 -15.33
C ILE A 149 -0.91 3.18 -16.26
N MET A 150 -0.32 1.99 -16.17
CA MET A 150 0.83 1.61 -16.97
C MET A 150 0.42 0.90 -18.26
N GLU A 151 -0.86 0.98 -18.65
CA GLU A 151 -1.39 0.39 -19.87
C GLU A 151 -0.57 0.88 -21.08
N GLY A 152 0.00 -0.08 -21.83
CA GLY A 152 0.84 0.21 -22.98
C GLY A 152 2.33 0.42 -22.69
N ASN A 153 2.79 0.31 -21.44
CA ASN A 153 4.23 0.26 -21.13
C ASN A 153 4.72 -1.21 -21.13
N PRO A 154 5.44 -1.66 -22.19
CA PRO A 154 5.90 -3.05 -22.30
C PRO A 154 7.06 -3.39 -21.36
N ASN A 155 7.74 -2.37 -20.81
CA ASN A 155 8.91 -2.54 -19.96
C ASN A 155 8.56 -2.57 -18.46
N LEU A 156 7.26 -2.44 -18.13
CA LEU A 156 6.82 -2.44 -16.75
C LEU A 156 7.08 -3.79 -16.08
N THR A 157 7.80 -3.75 -14.96
CA THR A 157 7.89 -4.88 -14.03
C THR A 157 7.38 -4.51 -12.64
N VAL A 158 6.90 -5.50 -11.89
CA VAL A 158 6.42 -5.32 -10.52
C VAL A 158 7.18 -6.20 -9.54
N ILE A 159 7.33 -5.72 -8.31
CA ILE A 159 8.02 -6.40 -7.23
C ILE A 159 7.09 -6.43 -6.01
N PRO A 160 6.25 -7.48 -5.88
CA PRO A 160 5.38 -7.66 -4.74
C PRO A 160 6.19 -8.11 -3.51
N VAL A 161 6.05 -7.37 -2.43
CA VAL A 161 6.71 -7.63 -1.15
C VAL A 161 5.64 -7.70 -0.07
N LEU A 162 5.49 -8.89 0.53
CA LEU A 162 4.61 -9.09 1.67
C LEU A 162 5.37 -8.70 2.92
N VAL A 163 4.82 -7.78 3.70
CA VAL A 163 5.45 -7.23 4.89
C VAL A 163 4.70 -7.73 6.12
N GLY A 164 5.39 -8.54 6.92
CA GLY A 164 4.86 -9.07 8.17
C GLY A 164 5.08 -8.14 9.35
N SER A 165 5.21 -8.74 10.53
CA SER A 165 5.59 -8.05 11.77
C SER A 165 7.09 -7.77 11.78
N LEU A 166 7.46 -6.49 11.90
CA LEU A 166 8.84 -6.05 11.87
C LEU A 166 9.25 -5.42 13.21
N THR A 167 10.32 -5.94 13.81
CA THR A 167 11.02 -5.28 14.93
C THR A 167 11.79 -4.05 14.43
N ALA A 168 12.10 -3.09 15.31
CA ALA A 168 12.86 -1.89 14.93
C ALA A 168 14.18 -2.16 14.15
N PRO A 169 15.02 -3.14 14.54
CA PRO A 169 16.21 -3.48 13.76
C PRO A 169 15.89 -3.98 12.34
N LYS A 170 14.81 -4.77 12.19
CA LYS A 170 14.35 -5.25 10.87
C LYS A 170 13.79 -4.11 10.02
N GLN A 171 13.02 -3.19 10.61
CA GLN A 171 12.53 -2.00 9.91
C GLN A 171 13.68 -1.17 9.33
N GLN A 172 14.74 -0.95 10.11
CA GLN A 172 15.96 -0.26 9.64
C GLN A 172 16.69 -1.06 8.54
N ALA A 173 16.83 -2.38 8.71
CA ALA A 173 17.49 -3.24 7.73
C ALA A 173 16.78 -3.23 6.37
N TYR A 174 15.46 -3.43 6.34
CA TYR A 174 14.68 -3.33 5.10
C TYR A 174 14.67 -1.91 4.54
N GLY A 175 14.58 -0.89 5.39
CA GLY A 175 14.70 0.52 4.97
C GLY A 175 16.01 0.77 4.20
N LYS A 176 17.14 0.27 4.71
CA LYS A 176 18.43 0.37 4.04
C LYS A 176 18.47 -0.37 2.68
N ILE A 177 17.85 -1.54 2.59
CA ILE A 177 17.78 -2.31 1.33
C ILE A 177 16.95 -1.52 0.30
N PHE A 178 15.76 -1.07 0.68
CA PHE A 178 14.87 -0.35 -0.23
C PHE A 178 15.35 1.06 -0.56
N ALA A 179 16.18 1.69 0.30
CA ALA A 179 16.80 2.97 0.00
C ALA A 179 17.64 2.94 -1.29
N ASN A 180 18.36 1.84 -1.55
CA ASN A 180 19.15 1.66 -2.79
C ASN A 180 18.24 1.67 -4.04
N TYR A 181 17.07 1.05 -3.94
CA TYR A 181 16.09 1.05 -5.03
C TYR A 181 15.36 2.39 -5.13
N LEU A 182 15.23 3.13 -4.03
CA LEU A 182 14.71 4.51 -4.01
C LEU A 182 15.70 5.49 -4.64
N GLU A 183 16.96 5.14 -4.91
CA GLU A 183 17.88 6.04 -5.62
C GLU A 183 17.54 6.16 -7.10
N ASN A 184 17.04 5.08 -7.71
CA ASN A 184 16.65 5.10 -9.11
C ASN A 184 15.34 5.90 -9.29
N PRO A 185 15.33 6.99 -10.08
CA PRO A 185 14.13 7.78 -10.33
C PRO A 185 13.06 7.05 -11.16
N ARG A 186 13.41 5.93 -11.79
CA ARG A 186 12.50 5.08 -12.58
C ARG A 186 11.72 4.06 -11.73
N ASN A 187 12.04 3.96 -10.44
CA ASN A 187 11.37 3.08 -9.50
C ASN A 187 10.25 3.83 -8.78
N LEU A 188 9.10 3.17 -8.64
CA LEU A 188 7.94 3.62 -7.88
C LEU A 188 7.68 2.68 -6.71
N PHE A 189 7.38 3.23 -5.54
CA PHE A 189 6.92 2.46 -4.39
C PHE A 189 5.42 2.68 -4.15
N VAL A 190 4.65 1.60 -4.13
CA VAL A 190 3.24 1.57 -3.74
C VAL A 190 3.15 0.92 -2.37
N ILE A 191 2.82 1.71 -1.36
CA ILE A 191 2.63 1.25 0.01
C ILE A 191 1.14 1.04 0.24
N SER A 192 0.75 -0.21 0.44
CA SER A 192 -0.63 -0.61 0.66
C SER A 192 -0.97 -0.47 2.14
N SER A 193 -1.94 0.39 2.49
CA SER A 193 -2.38 0.58 3.87
C SER A 193 -3.75 1.23 3.97
N ASP A 194 -4.59 0.66 4.83
CA ASP A 194 -5.71 1.37 5.43
C ASP A 194 -5.31 1.99 6.78
N PHE A 195 -6.11 2.96 7.22
CA PHE A 195 -5.91 3.70 8.46
C PHE A 195 -6.75 3.09 9.61
N CYS A 196 -7.57 3.87 10.32
CA CYS A 196 -8.26 3.39 11.51
C CYS A 196 -9.35 2.35 11.19
N HIS A 197 -9.17 1.14 11.73
CA HIS A 197 -10.21 0.13 11.87
C HIS A 197 -10.91 0.29 13.22
N TRP A 198 -11.92 1.17 13.26
CA TRP A 198 -12.63 1.49 14.50
C TRP A 198 -13.81 0.55 14.78
N GLY A 199 -13.98 0.16 16.04
CA GLY A 199 -15.14 -0.54 16.58
C GLY A 199 -14.80 -1.80 17.38
N ASN A 200 -15.79 -2.31 18.10
CA ASN A 200 -15.63 -3.50 18.95
C ASN A 200 -15.09 -4.72 18.19
N ARG A 201 -15.46 -4.88 16.92
CA ARG A 201 -14.98 -5.98 16.04
C ARG A 201 -13.46 -5.98 15.83
N PHE A 202 -12.83 -4.83 15.97
CA PHE A 202 -11.39 -4.65 15.82
C PHE A 202 -10.68 -4.50 17.17
N HIS A 203 -11.41 -4.65 18.28
CA HIS A 203 -10.93 -4.40 19.64
C HIS A 203 -10.30 -3.00 19.80
N PHE A 204 -10.77 -2.02 19.03
CA PHE A 204 -10.25 -0.67 19.02
C PHE A 204 -11.39 0.34 18.89
N ALA A 205 -11.84 0.90 20.02
CA ALA A 205 -12.90 1.91 20.05
C ALA A 205 -12.59 3.06 21.03
N PRO A 206 -11.35 3.62 21.04
CA PRO A 206 -11.08 4.78 21.87
C PRO A 206 -11.97 5.94 21.42
N HIS A 207 -12.66 6.55 22.37
CA HIS A 207 -13.41 7.79 22.17
C HIS A 207 -13.40 8.58 23.45
N ASN A 208 -13.34 9.91 23.33
CA ASN A 208 -13.47 10.84 24.42
C ASN A 208 -14.88 11.43 24.41
N PRO A 209 -15.79 10.99 25.31
CA PRO A 209 -17.15 11.52 25.37
C PRO A 209 -17.20 13.00 25.75
N ASN A 210 -16.15 13.54 26.38
CA ASN A 210 -16.07 14.93 26.80
C ASN A 210 -15.50 15.87 25.71
N SER A 211 -15.11 15.34 24.55
CA SER A 211 -14.56 16.15 23.45
C SER A 211 -15.58 17.09 22.81
N GLY A 212 -16.88 16.78 22.96
CA GLY A 212 -17.96 17.47 22.24
C GLY A 212 -18.01 17.16 20.75
N LEU A 213 -17.16 16.25 20.25
CA LEU A 213 -17.08 15.86 18.84
C LEU A 213 -17.73 14.49 18.61
N PRO A 214 -18.44 14.31 17.49
CA PRO A 214 -18.89 12.98 17.05
C PRO A 214 -17.72 12.01 16.89
N ILE A 215 -17.97 10.70 17.05
CA ILE A 215 -16.93 9.67 16.98
C ILE A 215 -16.18 9.71 15.63
N TYR A 216 -16.88 9.87 14.51
CA TYR A 216 -16.23 9.96 13.19
C TYR A 216 -15.25 11.15 13.07
N GLU A 217 -15.46 12.25 13.79
CA GLU A 217 -14.52 13.38 13.79
C GLU A 217 -13.30 13.10 14.65
N GLN A 218 -13.49 12.41 15.78
CA GLN A 218 -12.38 11.93 16.61
C GLN A 218 -11.51 10.92 15.85
N ILE A 219 -12.12 10.01 15.08
CA ILE A 219 -11.40 9.10 14.17
C ILE A 219 -10.65 9.90 13.10
N THR A 220 -11.28 10.92 12.51
CA THR A 220 -10.62 11.81 11.54
C THR A 220 -9.38 12.48 12.14
N GLN A 221 -9.48 13.00 13.36
CA GLN A 221 -8.33 13.61 14.04
C GLN A 221 -7.23 12.58 14.32
N LEU A 222 -7.60 11.40 14.81
CA LEU A 222 -6.66 10.32 15.05
C LEU A 222 -5.89 9.93 13.78
N ASP A 223 -6.59 9.78 12.65
CA ASP A 223 -5.95 9.43 11.37
C ASP A 223 -5.13 10.59 10.80
N ARG A 224 -5.61 11.84 10.93
CA ARG A 224 -4.86 13.03 10.51
C ARG A 224 -3.56 13.20 11.30
N ASP A 225 -3.57 13.00 12.61
CA ASP A 225 -2.35 12.97 13.43
C ASP A 225 -1.33 11.95 12.90
N GLY A 226 -1.81 10.78 12.46
CA GLY A 226 -0.97 9.74 11.86
C GLY A 226 -0.45 10.13 10.49
N MET A 227 -1.29 10.73 9.66
CA MET A 227 -0.92 11.28 8.35
C MET A 227 0.15 12.37 8.50
N ASP A 228 -0.07 13.35 9.37
CA ASP A 228 0.88 14.43 9.64
C ASP A 228 2.23 13.87 10.11
N ALA A 229 2.22 12.83 10.96
CA ALA A 229 3.44 12.13 11.38
C ALA A 229 4.19 11.50 10.19
N ILE A 230 3.47 10.88 9.24
CA ILE A 230 4.06 10.28 8.03
C ILE A 230 4.60 11.37 7.08
N GLU A 231 3.88 12.49 6.91
CA GLU A 231 4.31 13.62 6.07
C GLU A 231 5.64 14.23 6.54
N THR A 232 6.01 14.08 7.82
CA THR A 232 7.34 14.51 8.30
C THR A 232 8.51 13.70 7.75
N LEU A 233 8.25 12.55 7.10
CA LEU A 233 9.26 11.59 6.65
C LEU A 233 10.23 11.15 7.77
N ASN A 234 9.75 11.17 9.03
CA ASN A 234 10.53 10.81 10.20
C ASN A 234 9.96 9.54 10.86
N PRO A 235 10.69 8.40 10.82
CA PRO A 235 10.21 7.15 11.37
C PRO A 235 9.97 7.20 12.88
N GLN A 236 10.74 8.02 13.62
CA GLN A 236 10.59 8.16 15.06
C GLN A 236 9.27 8.86 15.43
N ILE A 237 8.89 9.93 14.71
CA ILE A 237 7.63 10.65 14.95
C ILE A 237 6.44 9.72 14.72
N PHE A 238 6.45 8.93 13.64
CA PHE A 238 5.38 7.97 13.36
C PHE A 238 5.34 6.82 14.40
N ASN A 239 6.49 6.33 14.84
CA ASN A 239 6.58 5.32 15.90
C ASN A 239 6.00 5.84 17.23
N ASP A 240 6.30 7.08 17.60
CA ASP A 240 5.79 7.69 18.83
C ASP A 240 4.28 7.92 18.76
N TYR A 241 3.77 8.31 17.58
CA TYR A 241 2.33 8.33 17.31
C TYR A 241 1.70 6.95 17.54
N LEU A 242 2.22 5.89 16.91
CA LEU A 242 1.67 4.53 17.04
C LEU A 242 1.69 4.04 18.50
N LYS A 243 2.78 4.29 19.23
CA LYS A 243 2.88 3.93 20.65
C LYS A 243 1.86 4.66 21.50
N ARG A 244 1.66 5.96 21.26
CA ARG A 244 0.74 6.81 22.01
C ARG A 244 -0.72 6.47 21.74
N THR A 245 -1.08 6.24 20.48
CA THR A 245 -2.49 6.14 20.07
C THR A 245 -2.97 4.71 19.90
N GLN A 246 -2.05 3.75 19.70
CA GLN A 246 -2.34 2.37 19.33
C GLN A 246 -3.25 2.27 18.09
N ASN A 247 -3.22 3.27 17.19
CA ASN A 247 -4.08 3.27 16.01
C ASN A 247 -3.84 2.01 15.17
N THR A 248 -4.94 1.43 14.70
CA THR A 248 -5.01 0.16 13.97
C THR A 248 -4.59 0.26 12.49
N ILE A 249 -3.65 1.12 12.13
CA ILE A 249 -3.15 1.25 10.75
C ILE A 249 -2.56 -0.10 10.30
N CYS A 250 -3.17 -0.77 9.32
CA CYS A 250 -2.80 -2.13 8.93
C CYS A 250 -1.41 -2.17 8.25
N GLY A 251 -1.13 -1.19 7.38
CA GLY A 251 0.15 -1.02 6.70
C GLY A 251 1.20 -0.27 7.49
N ARG A 252 1.10 -0.19 8.83
CA ARG A 252 2.09 0.50 9.68
C ARG A 252 3.52 0.03 9.46
N ASN A 253 3.74 -1.25 9.16
CA ASN A 253 5.07 -1.80 8.90
C ASN A 253 5.58 -1.45 7.49
N PRO A 254 4.81 -1.64 6.40
CA PRO A 254 5.14 -1.07 5.08
C PRO A 254 5.47 0.42 5.12
N ILE A 255 4.65 1.23 5.80
CA ILE A 255 4.87 2.67 5.97
C ILE A 255 6.18 2.92 6.72
N MET A 256 6.45 2.19 7.80
CA MET A 256 7.70 2.33 8.55
C MET A 256 8.93 1.98 7.70
N VAL A 257 8.84 0.95 6.84
CA VAL A 257 9.92 0.61 5.90
C VAL A 257 10.15 1.74 4.91
N LEU A 258 9.10 2.36 4.36
CA LEU A 258 9.23 3.54 3.50
C LEU A 258 9.89 4.71 4.23
N LEU A 259 9.46 5.02 5.46
CA LEU A 259 10.03 6.12 6.26
C LEU A 259 11.52 5.88 6.56
N GLN A 260 11.89 4.64 6.90
CA GLN A 260 13.28 4.25 7.10
C GLN A 260 14.09 4.36 5.81
N ALA A 261 13.54 3.94 4.66
CA ALA A 261 14.19 4.08 3.36
C ALA A 261 14.40 5.55 2.97
N ALA A 262 13.38 6.39 3.18
CA ALA A 262 13.45 7.83 2.91
C ALA A 262 14.49 8.53 3.81
N GLU A 263 14.56 8.15 5.10
CA GLU A 263 15.56 8.67 6.03
C GLU A 263 16.99 8.29 5.60
N HIS A 264 17.21 7.01 5.26
CA HIS A 264 18.51 6.55 4.75
C HIS A 264 18.90 7.24 3.45
N PHE A 265 17.96 7.36 2.51
CA PHE A 265 18.18 8.06 1.25
C PHE A 265 18.58 9.53 1.47
N ARG A 266 17.89 10.24 2.37
CA ARG A 266 18.22 11.62 2.75
C ARG A 266 19.62 11.74 3.35
N MET A 267 20.00 10.83 4.25
CA MET A 267 21.32 10.84 4.89
C MET A 267 22.47 10.65 3.89
N ILE A 268 22.26 9.83 2.85
CA ILE A 268 23.28 9.52 1.84
C ILE A 268 23.37 10.62 0.77
N ASN A 269 22.22 11.13 0.31
CA ASN A 269 22.16 11.98 -0.88
C ASN A 269 21.98 13.48 -0.58
N ASN A 270 21.75 13.88 0.67
CA ASN A 270 21.44 15.26 1.07
C ASN A 270 20.25 15.89 0.29
N HIS A 271 19.33 15.03 -0.15
CA HIS A 271 18.13 15.43 -0.89
C HIS A 271 16.95 15.65 0.04
N THR A 272 16.18 16.70 -0.19
CA THR A 272 14.90 16.94 0.48
C THR A 272 13.76 16.39 -0.35
N HIS A 273 12.92 15.59 0.28
CA HIS A 273 11.67 15.09 -0.30
C HIS A 273 10.50 15.59 0.53
N GLU A 274 9.35 15.70 -0.12
CA GLU A 274 8.07 16.01 0.51
C GLU A 274 7.14 14.81 0.31
N PHE A 275 6.36 14.51 1.33
CA PHE A 275 5.28 13.53 1.26
C PHE A 275 3.99 14.23 1.68
N ARG A 276 2.91 14.00 0.92
CA ARG A 276 1.64 14.68 1.14
C ARG A 276 0.46 13.77 0.87
N PHE A 277 -0.50 13.72 1.79
CA PHE A 277 -1.78 13.06 1.58
C PHE A 277 -2.72 13.96 0.77
N LEU A 278 -3.29 13.39 -0.29
CA LEU A 278 -4.14 14.12 -1.24
C LEU A 278 -5.63 13.98 -0.92
N LYS A 279 -6.04 12.88 -0.30
CA LYS A 279 -7.43 12.58 0.00
C LYS A 279 -7.54 11.74 1.27
N TYR A 280 -8.58 12.01 2.04
CA TYR A 280 -9.01 11.19 3.18
C TYR A 280 -10.50 10.91 3.04
N SER A 281 -10.89 9.69 3.37
CA SER A 281 -12.27 9.22 3.35
C SER A 281 -12.47 8.21 4.48
N GLN A 282 -13.73 8.01 4.88
CA GLN A 282 -14.14 6.95 5.80
C GLN A 282 -15.19 6.09 5.10
N SER A 283 -15.15 4.78 5.33
CA SER A 283 -16.13 3.85 4.78
C SER A 283 -17.56 4.14 5.28
N ASN A 284 -17.69 4.65 6.51
CA ASN A 284 -18.93 5.15 7.07
C ASN A 284 -18.64 6.17 8.19
N LYS A 285 -19.62 7.02 8.51
CA LYS A 285 -19.55 7.89 9.70
C LYS A 285 -20.06 7.12 10.91
N VAL A 286 -19.17 6.82 11.85
CA VAL A 286 -19.54 6.22 13.14
C VAL A 286 -20.28 7.24 13.99
N CYS A 287 -21.42 6.85 14.55
CA CYS A 287 -22.27 7.65 15.44
C CYS A 287 -21.90 7.43 16.91
#